data_AF-A0AAW2QHC8-F1
#
_entry.id   AF-A0AAW2QHC8-F1
#
_cell.length_a   1.000
_cell.length_b   1.000
_cell.length_c   1.000
_cell.angle_alpha   90.00
_cell.angle_beta   90.00
_cell.angle_gamma   90.00
#
_symmetry.space_group_name_H-M   'P 1'
#
loop_
_entity.id
_entity.type
_entity.pdbx_description
1 polymer ?
#
loop_
_entity_poly.entity_id
_entity_poly.type
_entity_poly.pdbx_seq_one_letter_code
_entity_poly.pdbx_strand_id
1 'polypeptide(L)' 'MASMTNEIQKQYDRLLDIPSIMLRMKEVYVVPDRHTRYAATKVFFTTKMVEGSSVQSHGVKMLSLVEKLEDLKAELNIDT' A
#
# COMPACT_ATOMS: atom_id res chain seq x y z
N MET A 1 6.53 50.95 1.49
CA MET A 1 6.60 49.52 1.87
C MET A 1 5.37 48.84 1.28
N ALA A 2 5.42 48.46 0.01
CA ALA A 2 4.29 47.80 -0.63
C ALA A 2 4.20 46.37 -0.07
N SER A 3 3.22 46.14 0.82
CA SER A 3 2.83 44.80 1.23
C SER A 3 2.26 44.10 0.01
N MET A 4 3.12 43.37 -0.68
CA MET A 4 2.71 42.42 -1.70
C MET A 4 2.06 41.27 -0.96
N THR A 5 0.79 41.43 -0.58
CA THR A 5 -0.06 40.34 -0.10
C THR A 5 -0.30 39.44 -1.30
N ASN A 6 0.73 38.66 -1.59
CA ASN A 6 0.98 38.07 -2.88
C ASN A 6 -0.13 37.05 -3.14
N GLU A 7 -0.72 37.08 -4.33
CA GLU A 7 -1.63 36.03 -4.79
C GLU A 7 -0.99 34.64 -4.62
N ILE A 8 0.35 34.59 -4.64
CA ILE A 8 1.19 33.44 -4.28
C ILE A 8 1.03 33.01 -2.82
N GLN A 9 0.97 33.94 -1.85
CA GLN A 9 0.71 33.64 -0.44
C GLN A 9 -0.68 33.05 -0.26
N LYS A 10 -1.70 33.63 -0.92
CA LYS A 10 -3.07 33.07 -0.97
C LYS A 10 -3.14 31.70 -1.66
N GLN A 11 -2.31 31.46 -2.68
CA GLN A 11 -2.21 30.14 -3.30
C GLN A 11 -1.53 29.13 -2.40
N TYR A 12 -0.52 29.53 -1.64
CA TYR A 12 0.06 28.71 -0.58
C TYR A 12 -0.94 28.44 0.54
N ASP A 13 -1.69 29.44 1.02
CA ASP A 13 -2.75 29.28 2.02
C ASP A 13 -3.89 28.36 1.53
N ARG A 14 -4.17 28.33 0.23
CA ARG A 14 -5.11 27.37 -0.40
C ARG A 14 -4.52 25.96 -0.56
N LEU A 15 -3.19 25.84 -0.67
CA LEU A 15 -2.50 24.54 -0.62
C LEU A 15 -2.35 24.03 0.82
N LEU A 16 -2.34 24.93 1.80
CA LEU A 16 -2.09 24.70 3.24
C LEU A 16 -3.28 24.10 4.00
N ASP A 17 -4.18 23.37 3.36
CA ASP A 17 -4.88 22.35 4.12
C ASP A 17 -3.89 21.18 4.30
N ILE A 18 -3.00 21.32 5.29
CA ILE A 18 -2.06 20.28 5.72
C ILE A 18 -2.77 18.91 5.80
N PRO A 19 -4.02 18.81 6.31
CA PRO A 19 -4.83 17.60 6.21
C PRO A 19 -5.00 17.06 4.78
N SER A 20 -5.33 17.90 3.79
CA SER A 20 -5.44 17.52 2.38
C SER A 20 -4.11 17.05 1.76
N ILE A 21 -2.99 17.68 2.12
CA ILE A 21 -1.66 17.25 1.67
C ILE A 21 -1.31 15.89 2.28
N MET A 22 -1.52 15.72 3.59
CA MET A 22 -1.31 14.46 4.29
C MET A 22 -2.22 13.35 3.75
N LEU A 23 -3.48 13.67 3.41
CA LEU A 23 -4.41 12.72 2.82
C LEU A 23 -3.92 12.26 1.44
N ARG A 24 -3.51 13.18 0.55
CA ARG A 24 -2.94 12.80 -0.75
C ARG A 24 -1.65 12.00 -0.62
N MET A 25 -0.78 12.37 0.32
CA MET A 25 0.43 11.58 0.59
C MET A 25 0.03 10.18 1.06
N LYS A 26 -0.90 10.06 2.01
CA LYS A 26 -1.44 8.77 2.46
C LYS A 26 -2.04 7.98 1.31
N GLU A 27 -2.84 8.58 0.43
CA GLU A 27 -3.39 7.90 -0.74
C GLU A 27 -2.30 7.42 -1.71
N VAL A 28 -1.30 8.25 -2.02
CA VAL A 28 -0.19 7.91 -2.92
C VAL A 28 0.69 6.80 -2.35
N TYR A 29 0.85 6.68 -1.03
CA TYR A 29 1.64 5.62 -0.39
C TYR A 29 0.81 4.38 -0.01
N VAL A 30 -0.50 4.52 0.26
CA VAL A 30 -1.44 3.42 0.53
C VAL A 30 -1.87 2.70 -0.75
N VAL A 31 -1.91 3.37 -1.89
CA VAL A 31 -2.26 2.74 -3.18
C VAL A 31 -1.22 1.67 -3.61
N PRO A 32 0.10 1.91 -3.53
CA PRO A 32 1.13 0.88 -3.71
C PRO A 32 0.97 -0.31 -2.77
N ASP A 33 0.66 -0.06 -1.50
CA ASP A 33 0.42 -1.06 -0.46
C ASP A 33 -0.86 -1.89 -0.78
N ARG A 34 -1.95 -1.24 -1.20
CA ARG A 34 -3.18 -1.91 -1.65
C ARG A 34 -2.97 -2.77 -2.90
N HIS A 35 -2.23 -2.26 -3.89
CA HIS A 35 -1.92 -3.00 -5.11
C HIS A 35 -1.05 -4.23 -4.78
N THR A 36 -0.05 -4.07 -3.91
CA THR A 36 0.84 -5.16 -3.48
C THR A 36 0.07 -6.26 -2.76
N ARG A 37 -0.84 -5.89 -1.84
CA ARG A 37 -1.77 -6.83 -1.21
C ARG A 37 -2.65 -7.55 -2.20
N TYR A 38 -3.28 -6.81 -3.13
CA TYR A 38 -4.13 -7.42 -4.14
C TYR A 38 -3.36 -8.44 -5.00
N ALA A 39 -2.15 -8.08 -5.44
CA ALA A 39 -1.31 -8.96 -6.23
C ALA A 39 -0.91 -10.23 -5.46
N ALA A 40 -0.50 -10.10 -4.18
CA ALA A 40 -0.17 -11.24 -3.32
C ALA A 40 -1.37 -12.16 -3.11
N THR A 41 -2.53 -11.59 -2.76
CA THR A 41 -3.79 -12.33 -2.57
C THR A 41 -4.22 -13.06 -3.85
N LYS A 42 -4.11 -12.39 -5.00
CA LYS A 42 -4.42 -13.01 -6.30
C LYS A 42 -3.51 -14.20 -6.57
N VAL A 43 -2.20 -14.08 -6.36
CA VAL A 43 -1.25 -15.20 -6.53
C VAL A 43 -1.59 -16.36 -5.60
N PHE A 44 -1.91 -16.08 -4.34
CA PHE A 44 -2.30 -17.10 -3.36
C PHE A 44 -3.52 -17.90 -3.83
N PHE A 45 -4.63 -17.23 -4.17
CA PHE A 45 -5.86 -17.90 -4.59
C PHE A 45 -5.78 -18.58 -5.96
N THR A 46 -4.89 -18.10 -6.84
CA THR A 46 -4.75 -18.66 -8.19
C THR A 46 -3.68 -19.75 -8.28
N THR A 47 -2.86 -19.93 -7.24
CA THR A 47 -1.82 -20.96 -7.22
C THR A 47 -2.45 -22.34 -7.09
N LYS A 48 -2.36 -23.12 -8.17
CA LYS A 48 -2.77 -24.53 -8.19
C LYS A 48 -1.56 -25.44 -8.07
N MET A 49 -1.76 -26.60 -7.45
CA MET A 49 -0.79 -27.68 -7.52
C MET A 49 -0.81 -28.28 -8.92
N VAL A 50 0.37 -28.54 -9.48
CA VAL A 50 0.50 -29.21 -10.78
C VAL A 50 0.31 -30.71 -10.56
N GLU A 51 -0.44 -31.37 -11.44
CA GLU A 51 -0.61 -32.83 -11.36
C GLU A 51 0.74 -33.55 -11.43
N GLY A 52 0.94 -34.55 -10.57
CA GLY A 52 2.21 -35.27 -10.44
C GLY A 52 3.34 -34.50 -9.75
N SER A 53 3.12 -33.25 -9.30
CA SER A 53 4.12 -32.50 -8.54
C SER A 53 4.15 -32.90 -7.05
N SER A 54 5.29 -32.64 -6.39
CA SER A 54 5.46 -32.94 -4.95
C SER A 54 4.54 -32.06 -4.09
N VAL A 55 3.71 -32.72 -3.27
CA VAL A 55 2.88 -32.05 -2.26
C VAL A 55 3.72 -31.23 -1.28
N GLN A 56 4.90 -31.73 -0.90
CA GLN A 56 5.80 -31.02 0.01
C GLN A 56 6.32 -29.72 -0.62
N SER A 57 6.74 -29.78 -1.89
CA SER A 57 7.19 -28.60 -2.61
C SER A 57 6.06 -27.56 -2.77
N HIS A 58 4.86 -28.02 -3.10
CA HIS A 58 3.68 -27.16 -3.16
C HIS A 58 3.33 -26.56 -1.79
N GLY A 59 3.42 -27.34 -0.71
CA GLY A 59 3.18 -26.89 0.66
C GLY A 59 4.13 -25.78 1.09
N VAL A 60 5.44 -25.92 0.80
CA VAL A 60 6.43 -24.86 1.07
C VAL A 60 6.09 -23.59 0.30
N LYS A 61 5.69 -23.71 -0.98
CA LYS A 61 5.25 -22.56 -1.78
C LYS A 61 4.03 -21.87 -1.17
N MET A 62 3.01 -22.63 -0.76
CA MET A 62 1.81 -22.08 -0.13
C MET A 62 2.13 -21.40 1.20
N LEU A 63 3.00 -22.00 2.02
CA LEU A 63 3.44 -21.41 3.29
C LEU A 63 4.12 -20.06 3.07
N SER A 64 5.05 -19.95 2.10
CA SER A 64 5.72 -18.68 1.79
C SER A 64 4.76 -17.58 1.34
N LEU A 65 3.64 -17.95 0.69
CA LEU A 65 2.60 -17.00 0.30
C LEU A 65 1.76 -16.54 1.49
N VAL A 66 1.53 -17.41 2.48
CA VAL A 66 0.85 -17.05 3.74
C VAL A 66 1.72 -16.08 4.54
N GLU A 67 3.00 -16.38 4.74
CA GLU A 67 3.95 -15.52 5.44
C GLU A 67 3.97 -14.11 4.82
N LYS A 68 4.07 -14.04 3.48
CA LYS A 68 4.01 -12.76 2.75
C LYS A 68 2.71 -11.99 2.97
N LEU A 69 1.58 -12.68 3.11
CA LEU A 69 0.28 -12.03 3.39
C LEU A 69 0.18 -11.55 4.84
N GLU A 70 0.80 -12.26 5.79
CA GLU A 70 0.89 -11.84 7.18
C GLU A 70 1.74 -10.57 7.34
N ASP A 71 2.89 -10.49 6.67
CA ASP A 71 3.75 -9.30 6.67
C ASP A 71 2.98 -8.07 6.17
N LEU A 72 2.28 -8.19 5.04
CA LEU A 72 1.47 -7.12 4.46
C LEU A 72 0.25 -6.74 5.31
N LYS A 73 -0.17 -7.60 6.25
CA LYS A 73 -1.20 -7.28 7.24
C LYS A 73 -0.59 -6.59 8.46
N ALA A 74 0.61 -6.97 8.87
CA ALA A 74 1.32 -6.34 9.99
C ALA A 74 1.65 -4.87 9.68
N GLU A 75 1.97 -4.54 8.43
CA GLU A 75 2.16 -3.16 7.95
C GLU A 75 0.93 -2.25 8.18
N LEU A 76 -0.29 -2.80 8.31
CA LEU A 76 -1.51 -2.03 8.59
C LEU A 76 -1.68 -1.67 10.06
N ASN A 77 -1.05 -2.40 10.98
CA ASN A 77 -1.23 -2.23 12.43
C ASN A 77 -0.24 -1.22 13.03
N ILE A 78 0.51 -0.48 12.20
CA ILE A 78 1.56 0.45 12.65
C ILE A 78 0.99 1.85 12.97
N ASP A 79 -0.31 2.09 12.72
CA ASP A 79 -1.02 3.30 13.17
C ASP A 79 -2.13 2.91 14.18
N THR A 80 -1.85 3.01 15.48
CA THR A 80 -2.86 3.21 16.54
C THR A 80 -2.24 4.10 17.62
#